data_AF-A0AAE0D052-F1
#
_entry.id   AF-A0AAE0D052-F1
#
_cell.length_a   1.000
_cell.length_b   1.000
_cell.length_c   1.000
_cell.angle_alpha   90.00
_cell.angle_beta   90.00
_cell.angle_gamma   90.00
#
_symmetry.space_group_name_H-M   'P 1'
#
loop_
_entity.id
_entity.type
_entity.pdbx_description
1 polymer ?
#
loop_
_entity_poly.entity_id
_entity_poly.type
_entity_poly.pdbx_seq_one_letter_code
_entity_poly.pdbx_strand_id
1 'polypeptide(L)' 'MQTVHSARKYLCKCVHSAARKDNYIRHLKTCKVKHDSGSFFCICGKEDSNFDEHLAHIKGCGRGRPGRRALRRRPAQS' A
#
# COMPACT_ATOMS: atom_id res chain seq x y z
N MET A 1 -4.96 25.13 9.39
CA MET A 1 -3.85 24.25 9.82
C MET A 1 -3.88 23.04 8.91
N GLN A 2 -2.96 22.97 7.94
CA GLN A 2 -3.01 21.97 6.87
C GLN A 2 -2.79 20.57 7.46
N THR A 3 -3.77 19.69 7.29
CA THR A 3 -3.69 18.29 7.70
C THR A 3 -2.58 17.62 6.91
N VAL A 4 -1.55 17.15 7.61
CA VAL A 4 -0.48 16.31 7.06
C VAL A 4 -1.10 15.04 6.50
N HIS A 5 -1.49 15.08 5.22
CA HIS A 5 -1.77 13.89 4.44
C HIS A 5 -0.45 13.16 4.27
N SER A 6 -0.02 12.44 5.31
CA SER A 6 1.08 11.48 5.23
C SER A 6 0.60 10.38 4.28
N ALA A 7 0.82 10.63 3.00
CA ALA A 7 0.34 9.82 1.90
C ALA A 7 1.13 8.52 1.97
N ARG A 8 0.62 7.55 2.74
CA ARG A 8 1.17 6.19 2.74
C ARG A 8 1.20 5.72 1.27
N LYS A 9 2.37 5.29 0.82
CA LYS A 9 2.65 4.80 -0.53
C LYS A 9 3.17 3.37 -0.43
N TYR A 10 3.02 2.63 -1.51
CA TYR A 10 3.78 1.40 -1.71
C TYR A 10 5.22 1.76 -2.03
N LEU A 11 6.19 1.09 -1.41
CA LEU A 11 7.63 1.28 -1.67
C LEU A 11 8.24 -0.04 -2.11
N CYS A 12 8.91 0.00 -3.24
CA CYS A 12 9.73 -1.11 -3.73
C CYS A 12 11.16 -0.95 -3.20
N LYS A 13 11.90 -2.07 -3.07
CA LYS A 13 13.32 -2.09 -2.74
C LYS A 13 14.16 -1.16 -3.61
N CYS A 14 13.77 -0.99 -4.88
CA CYS A 14 14.44 -0.09 -5.84
C CYS A 14 14.15 1.40 -5.63
N VAL A 15 13.64 1.80 -4.47
CA VAL A 15 13.26 3.18 -4.12
C VAL A 15 12.02 3.69 -4.86
N HIS A 16 11.46 2.92 -5.80
CA HIS A 16 10.23 3.31 -6.49
C HIS A 16 9.05 3.35 -5.51
N SER A 17 8.34 4.49 -5.49
CA SER A 17 7.15 4.69 -4.67
C SER A 17 5.91 4.91 -5.52
N ALA A 18 4.79 4.31 -5.13
CA ALA A 18 3.52 4.45 -5.84
C ALA A 18 2.36 4.61 -4.86
N ALA A 19 1.45 5.56 -5.14
CA ALA A 19 0.26 5.74 -4.31
C ALA A 19 -0.87 4.74 -4.65
N ARG A 20 -0.91 4.26 -5.90
CA ARG A 20 -1.92 3.32 -6.39
C ARG A 20 -1.35 1.92 -6.54
N LYS A 21 -2.11 0.94 -6.09
CA LYS A 21 -1.81 -0.49 -6.19
C LYS A 21 -1.52 -0.93 -7.63
N ASP A 22 -2.33 -0.52 -8.60
CA ASP A 22 -2.16 -0.96 -9.99
C ASP A 22 -0.84 -0.49 -10.60
N ASN A 23 -0.44 0.75 -10.30
CA ASN A 23 0.84 1.29 -10.77
C ASN A 23 2.01 0.53 -10.13
N TYR A 24 1.89 0.27 -8.82
CA TYR A 24 2.88 -0.48 -8.08
C TYR A 24 3.01 -1.93 -8.59
N ILE A 25 1.90 -2.62 -8.87
CA ILE A 25 1.92 -3.97 -9.45
C ILE A 25 2.58 -3.96 -10.83
N ARG A 26 2.27 -2.96 -11.67
CA ARG A 26 2.93 -2.82 -12.99
C ARG A 26 4.44 -2.67 -12.83
N HIS A 27 4.87 -1.82 -11.89
CA HIS A 27 6.28 -1.67 -11.55
C HIS A 27 6.89 -3.00 -11.10
N LEU A 28 6.26 -3.73 -10.19
CA LEU A 28 6.75 -5.03 -9.70
C LEU A 28 6.94 -6.07 -10.82
N LYS A 29 6.08 -6.04 -11.85
CA LYS A 29 6.23 -6.93 -13.01
C LYS A 29 7.51 -6.65 -13.81
N THR A 30 7.88 -5.38 -13.98
CA THR A 30 9.01 -4.94 -14.83
C THR A 30 10.29 -4.64 -14.05
N CYS A 31 10.21 -4.50 -12.73
CA CYS A 31 11.34 -4.21 -11.86
C CYS A 31 12.39 -5.32 -11.95
N LYS A 32 13.63 -5.01 -12.30
CA LYS A 32 14.72 -6.00 -12.43
C LYS A 32 15.50 -6.25 -11.13
N VAL A 33 15.37 -5.36 -10.16
CA VAL A 33 16.06 -5.38 -8.85
C VAL A 33 15.24 -6.14 -7.79
N LYS A 34 14.58 -7.23 -8.20
CA LYS A 34 13.75 -8.06 -7.31
C LYS A 34 14.57 -8.81 -6.25
N HIS A 35 15.84 -9.08 -6.55
CA HIS A 35 16.77 -9.88 -5.75
C HIS A 35 17.77 -9.05 -4.93
N ASP A 36 17.65 -7.72 -4.94
CA ASP A 36 18.56 -6.85 -4.21
C ASP A 36 18.27 -6.83 -2.69
N SER A 37 19.26 -6.42 -1.91
CA SER A 37 19.20 -6.33 -0.45
C SER A 37 18.34 -5.13 -0.03
N GLY A 38 17.07 -5.37 0.27
CA GLY A 38 16.15 -4.35 0.78
C GLY A 38 14.81 -4.93 1.22
N SER A 39 13.86 -4.07 1.57
CA SER A 39 12.51 -4.44 1.98
C SER A 39 11.44 -3.79 1.10
N PHE A 40 10.33 -4.48 0.87
CA PHE A 40 9.13 -3.94 0.24
C PHE A 40 8.18 -3.41 1.31
N PHE A 41 7.64 -2.21 1.13
CA PHE A 41 6.65 -1.65 2.05
C PHE A 41 5.30 -1.51 1.39
N CYS A 42 4.28 -2.03 2.05
CA CYS A 42 2.89 -1.86 1.65
C CYS A 42 2.31 -0.58 2.27
N ILE A 43 1.33 0.01 1.59
CA ILE A 43 0.55 1.15 2.08
C ILE A 43 -0.11 0.93 3.46
N CYS A 44 -0.34 -0.34 3.84
CA CYS A 44 -0.89 -0.71 5.13
C CYS A 44 0.14 -0.60 6.28
N GLY A 45 1.43 -0.49 5.95
CA GLY A 45 2.55 -0.50 6.90
C GLY A 45 3.25 -1.84 7.02
N LYS A 46 2.81 -2.88 6.30
CA LYS A 46 3.52 -4.18 6.28
C LYS A 46 4.81 -4.06 5.49
N GLU A 47 5.89 -4.53 6.09
CA GLU A 47 7.18 -4.72 5.45
C GLU A 47 7.33 -6.21 5.07
N ASP A 48 7.73 -6.49 3.84
CA ASP A 48 8.00 -7.83 3.35
C ASP A 48 9.40 -7.88 2.72
N SER A 49 10.17 -8.91 2.99
CA SER A 49 11.53 -9.08 2.45
C SER A 49 11.53 -9.79 1.09
N ASN A 50 10.46 -10.52 0.77
CA ASN A 50 10.35 -11.33 -0.43
C ASN A 50 9.32 -10.76 -1.43
N PHE A 51 9.66 -10.82 -2.72
CA PHE A 51 8.81 -10.32 -3.79
C PHE A 51 7.48 -11.08 -3.85
N ASP A 52 7.52 -12.41 -3.75
CA ASP A 52 6.33 -13.24 -3.91
C ASP A 52 5.34 -13.04 -2.75
N GLU A 53 5.86 -13.03 -1.51
CA GLU A 53 5.09 -12.73 -0.30
C GLU A 53 4.47 -11.34 -0.36
N HIS A 54 5.25 -10.34 -0.81
CA HIS A 54 4.76 -8.99 -0.98
C HIS A 54 3.67 -8.90 -2.05
N LEU A 55 3.85 -9.58 -3.19
CA LEU A 55 2.88 -9.62 -4.29
C LEU A 55 1.57 -10.29 -3.85
N ALA A 56 1.67 -11.42 -3.14
CA ALA A 56 0.53 -12.12 -2.55
C ALA A 56 -0.19 -11.21 -1.54
N HIS A 57 0.56 -10.54 -0.66
CA HIS A 57 0.03 -9.59 0.29
C HIS A 57 -0.72 -8.46 -0.41
N ILE A 58 -0.08 -7.74 -1.36
CA ILE A 58 -0.75 -6.60 -2.01
C ILE A 58 -1.97 -7.00 -2.82
N LYS A 59 -2.04 -8.23 -3.38
CA LYS A 59 -3.24 -8.73 -4.08
C LYS A 59 -4.46 -8.73 -3.15
N GLY A 60 -4.31 -9.18 -1.90
CA GLY A 60 -5.37 -9.15 -0.88
C GLY A 60 -5.43 -7.82 -0.09
N CYS A 61 -4.33 -7.09 -0.02
CA CYS A 61 -4.24 -5.82 0.69
C CYS A 61 -4.87 -4.71 -0.14
N GLY A 62 -6.17 -4.53 0.03
CA GLY A 62 -6.81 -3.26 -0.19
C GLY A 62 -6.78 -2.49 1.13
N ARG A 63 -6.40 -1.21 1.11
CA ARG A 63 -7.17 -0.25 1.92
C ARG A 63 -8.62 -0.62 1.65
N GLY A 64 -9.34 -1.11 2.66
CA GLY A 64 -10.77 -1.38 2.54
C GLY A 64 -11.34 -0.21 1.76
N ARG A 65 -11.92 -0.47 0.59
CA ARG A 65 -12.66 0.57 -0.14
C ARG A 65 -13.55 1.18 0.94
N PRO A 66 -13.43 2.47 1.32
CA PRO A 66 -14.60 3.09 1.89
C PRO A 66 -15.63 2.95 0.79
N GLY A 67 -16.52 1.98 0.94
CA GLY A 67 -17.60 1.79 0.01
C GLY A 67 -18.25 3.15 -0.19
N ARG A 68 -18.80 3.39 -1.38
CA ARG A 68 -20.00 4.22 -1.41
C ARG A 68 -20.88 3.72 -0.25
N ARG A 69 -21.07 4.57 0.76
CA ARG A 69 -21.72 4.33 2.07
C ARG A 69 -20.91 3.55 3.11
N ALA A 70 -20.01 4.25 3.80
CA ALA A 70 -19.93 4.10 5.25
C ALA A 70 -20.69 5.28 5.87
N LEU A 71 -22.02 5.16 5.97
CA LEU A 71 -22.79 5.90 6.96
C LEU A 71 -22.18 5.55 8.32
N ARG A 72 -21.24 6.36 8.80
CA ARG A 72 -20.95 6.40 10.24
C ARG A 72 -22.20 6.95 10.89
N ARG A 73 -23.07 6.04 11.37
CA ARG A 73 -24.01 6.37 12.45
C ARG A 73 -23.16 6.94 13.57
N ARG A 74 -23.24 8.25 13.78
CA ARG A 74 -22.74 8.89 15.00
C ARG A 74 -23.52 8.26 16.16
N PRO A 75 -22.89 7.74 17.22
CA PRO A 75 -23.64 7.54 18.44
C PRO A 75 -24.08 8.94 18.91
N ALA A 76 -25.39 9.10 19.13
CA ALA A 76 -25.94 10.25 19.82
C ALA A 76 -25.35 10.25 21.23
N GLN A 77 -24.64 11.33 21.57
CA GLN A 77 -24.10 11.54 22.91
C GLN A 77 -25.22 12.17 23.74
N SER A 78 -25.57 11.50 24.84
CA SER A 78 -26.60 11.88 25.82
C SER A 78 -26.35 13.23 26.48
#